data_AF-A0A9D1J5A8-F1
#
_entry.id   AF-A0A9D1J5A8-F1
#
_cell.length_a   1.000
_cell.length_b   1.000
_cell.length_c   1.000
_cell.angle_alpha   90.00
_cell.angle_beta   90.00
_cell.angle_gamma   90.00
#
_symmetry.space_group_name_H-M   'P 1'
#
loop_
_entity.id
_entity.type
_entity.pdbx_description
1 polymer ?
#
loop_
_entity_poly.entity_id
_entity_poly.type
_entity_poly.pdbx_seq_one_letter_code
_entity_poly.pdbx_strand_id
1 'polypeptide(L)'
;MAKFEKTVNLPLSQTIVRVENAVMNGSATASLEERSEFTVGNARVAIRVYERYSAFGGNRVSMSVTMASAGETTKVVAVTSGGSQAMFFKLNTVGEEKFLDTLRDAL
;
A
#
# COMPACT_ATOMS: atom_id res chain seq x y z
N MET A 1 6.41 6.13 10.19
CA MET A 1 6.22 4.86 9.49
C MET A 1 4.96 4.21 10.03
N ALA A 2 3.86 4.41 9.31
CA ALA A 2 2.59 3.77 9.59
C ALA A 2 2.48 2.38 8.94
N LYS A 3 1.61 1.53 9.49
CA LYS A 3 1.37 0.17 9.00
C LYS A 3 -0.11 -0.17 9.02
N PHE A 4 -0.57 -0.85 7.97
CA PHE A 4 -1.90 -1.45 7.87
C PHE A 4 -1.77 -2.95 7.59
N GLU A 5 -2.57 -3.76 8.27
CA GLU A 5 -2.62 -5.20 8.05
C GLU A 5 -4.07 -5.70 8.11
N LYS A 6 -4.47 -6.48 7.10
CA LYS A 6 -5.80 -7.09 7.06
C LYS A 6 -5.77 -8.42 6.31
N THR A 7 -6.57 -9.39 6.75
CA THR A 7 -6.86 -10.58 5.95
C THR A 7 -8.22 -10.38 5.27
N VAL A 8 -8.28 -10.58 3.96
CA VAL A 8 -9.51 -10.48 3.17
C VAL A 8 -9.90 -11.85 2.62
N ASN A 9 -11.20 -12.10 2.56
CA ASN A 9 -11.78 -13.32 1.99
C ASN A 9 -11.91 -13.20 0.47
N LEU A 10 -10.79 -12.94 -0.18
CA LEU A 10 -10.68 -12.80 -1.63
C LEU A 10 -9.42 -13.50 -2.11
N PRO A 11 -9.45 -14.13 -3.31
CA PRO A 11 -8.25 -14.65 -3.94
C PRO A 11 -7.29 -13.51 -4.29
N LEU A 12 -6.01 -13.85 -4.46
CA LEU A 12 -4.94 -12.87 -4.69
C LEU A 12 -5.24 -11.91 -5.86
N SER A 13 -5.72 -12.45 -7.00
CA SER A 13 -5.99 -11.64 -8.20
C SER A 13 -7.04 -10.55 -7.95
N GLN A 14 -8.12 -10.87 -7.22
CA GLN A 14 -9.14 -9.89 -6.87
C GLN A 14 -8.63 -8.88 -5.84
N THR A 15 -7.78 -9.33 -4.91
CA THR A 15 -7.16 -8.46 -3.91
C THR A 15 -6.23 -7.43 -4.57
N ILE A 16 -5.41 -7.86 -5.53
CA ILE A 16 -4.55 -6.96 -6.33
C ILE A 16 -5.38 -5.87 -7.00
N VAL A 17 -6.45 -6.25 -7.70
CA VAL A 17 -7.31 -5.29 -8.41
C VAL A 17 -7.95 -4.31 -7.43
N ARG A 18 -8.42 -4.76 -6.26
CA ARG A 18 -8.98 -3.86 -5.24
C ARG A 18 -7.93 -2.90 -4.69
N VAL A 19 -6.73 -3.39 -4.37
CA VAL A 19 -5.63 -2.56 -3.87
C VAL A 19 -5.22 -1.51 -4.89
N GLU A 20 -4.99 -1.91 -6.15
CA GLU A 20 -4.61 -0.99 -7.22
C GLU A 20 -5.70 0.07 -7.45
N ASN A 21 -6.97 -0.32 -7.56
CA ASN A 21 -8.07 0.63 -7.71
C ASN A 21 -8.20 1.57 -6.51
N ALA A 22 -8.05 1.06 -5.29
CA ALA A 22 -8.15 1.86 -4.08
C ALA A 22 -7.07 2.93 -4.01
N VAL A 23 -5.82 2.56 -4.29
CA VAL A 23 -4.69 3.48 -4.26
C VAL A 23 -4.77 4.51 -5.38
N MET A 24 -5.05 4.07 -6.62
CA MET A 24 -5.06 4.94 -7.80
C MET A 24 -6.26 5.90 -7.81
N ASN A 25 -7.43 5.47 -7.32
CA ASN A 25 -8.62 6.33 -7.26
C ASN A 25 -8.69 7.15 -5.95
N GLY A 26 -8.06 6.69 -4.88
CA GLY A 26 -8.03 7.37 -3.59
C GLY A 26 -6.99 8.48 -3.47
N SER A 27 -6.12 8.65 -4.49
CA SER A 27 -5.04 9.63 -4.47
C SER A 27 -4.71 10.14 -5.86
N ALA A 28 -5.07 11.39 -6.15
CA ALA A 28 -4.88 12.01 -7.47
C ALA A 28 -3.42 12.05 -7.98
N THR A 29 -2.45 12.00 -7.06
CA THR A 29 -1.01 12.00 -7.37
C THR A 29 -0.35 10.65 -7.16
N ALA A 30 -1.13 9.59 -6.91
CA ALA A 30 -0.56 8.25 -6.73
C ALA A 30 -0.10 7.66 -8.06
N SER A 31 1.04 6.98 -8.01
CA SER A 31 1.60 6.20 -9.11
C SER A 31 2.09 4.85 -8.60
N LEU A 32 1.99 3.83 -9.45
CA LEU A 32 2.63 2.54 -9.23
C LEU A 32 4.08 2.63 -9.72
N GLU A 33 5.02 2.55 -8.79
CA GLU A 33 6.45 2.66 -9.08
C GLU A 33 7.07 1.31 -9.44
N GLU A 34 6.67 0.24 -8.75
CA GLU A 34 7.21 -1.09 -8.99
C GLU A 34 6.20 -2.18 -8.58
N ARG A 35 6.34 -3.36 -9.17
CA ARG A 35 5.57 -4.55 -8.84
C ARG A 35 6.41 -5.82 -8.95
N SER A 36 6.08 -6.79 -8.11
CA SER A 36 6.62 -8.15 -8.23
C SER A 36 5.55 -9.17 -7.90
N GLU A 37 5.59 -10.32 -8.58
CA GLU A 37 4.72 -11.46 -8.28
C GLU A 37 5.56 -12.73 -8.31
N PHE A 38 5.43 -13.55 -7.28
CA PHE A 38 6.18 -14.79 -7.16
C PHE A 38 5.42 -15.80 -6.30
N THR A 39 5.89 -17.04 -6.30
CA THR A 39 5.32 -18.13 -5.51
C THR A 39 6.38 -18.65 -4.55
N VAL A 40 6.00 -18.90 -3.30
CA VAL A 40 6.85 -19.57 -2.29
C VAL A 40 6.06 -20.71 -1.69
N GLY A 41 6.50 -21.95 -1.95
CA GLY A 41 5.74 -23.14 -1.59
C GLY A 41 4.37 -23.13 -2.26
N ASN A 42 3.29 -23.16 -1.46
CA ASN A 42 1.91 -23.07 -1.92
C ASN A 42 1.34 -21.64 -1.88
N ALA A 43 2.12 -20.65 -1.44
CA ALA A 43 1.66 -19.27 -1.32
C ALA A 43 2.02 -18.48 -2.59
N ARG A 44 1.04 -17.77 -3.14
CA ARG A 44 1.24 -16.76 -4.17
C ARG A 44 1.39 -15.39 -3.48
N VAL A 45 2.39 -14.62 -3.90
CA VAL A 45 2.70 -13.33 -3.32
C VAL A 45 2.73 -12.28 -4.42
N ALA A 46 2.12 -11.12 -4.16
CA ALA A 46 2.21 -9.93 -4.98
C ALA A 46 2.69 -8.77 -4.13
N ILE A 47 3.67 -8.04 -4.65
CA ILE A 47 4.20 -6.81 -4.06
C ILE A 47 3.86 -5.67 -5.02
N ARG A 48 3.42 -4.55 -4.46
CA ARG A 48 3.21 -3.28 -5.17
C ARG A 48 3.88 -2.17 -4.38
N VAL A 49 4.59 -1.29 -5.09
CA VAL A 49 5.20 -0.09 -4.51
C VAL A 49 4.55 1.10 -5.16
N TYR A 50 3.98 1.97 -4.34
CA TYR A 50 3.33 3.19 -4.78
C TYR A 50 4.06 4.40 -4.24
N GLU A 51 4.02 5.51 -4.97
CA GLU A 51 4.36 6.84 -4.47
C GLU A 51 3.18 7.78 -4.62
N ARG A 52 3.11 8.78 -3.74
CA ARG A 52 2.24 9.95 -3.95
C ARG A 52 2.88 11.22 -3.41
N TYR A 53 2.45 12.35 -3.96
CA TYR A 53 2.83 13.66 -3.44
C TYR A 53 1.95 14.05 -2.24
N SER A 54 2.56 14.37 -1.10
CA SER A 54 1.90 14.85 0.10
C SER A 54 1.99 16.38 0.18
N ALA A 55 0.92 17.08 -0.21
CA ALA A 55 0.84 18.54 -0.13
C ALA A 55 0.99 19.06 1.32
N PHE A 56 0.60 18.26 2.31
CA PHE A 56 0.73 18.62 3.73
C PHE A 56 2.18 18.57 4.26
N GLY A 57 3.10 17.92 3.54
CA GLY A 57 4.50 17.77 3.93
C GLY A 57 5.51 18.31 2.90
N GLY A 58 5.04 18.75 1.72
CA GLY A 58 5.91 19.16 0.61
C GLY A 58 6.80 18.03 0.08
N ASN A 59 6.48 16.77 0.39
CA ASN A 59 7.33 15.61 0.14
C ASN A 59 6.58 14.46 -0.56
N ARG A 60 7.35 13.46 -1.02
CA ARG A 60 6.82 12.19 -1.51
C ARG A 60 6.71 11.18 -0.36
N VAL A 61 5.62 10.44 -0.34
CA VAL A 61 5.42 9.29 0.54
C VAL A 61 5.32 8.05 -0.33
N SER A 62 6.13 7.05 -0.03
CA SER A 62 6.07 5.75 -0.70
C SER A 62 5.30 4.76 0.19
N MET A 63 4.63 3.78 -0.41
CA MET A 63 3.93 2.71 0.28
C MET A 63 4.21 1.38 -0.43
N SER A 64 4.74 0.42 0.32
CA SER A 64 4.85 -0.97 -0.14
C SER A 64 3.66 -1.76 0.37
N VAL A 65 3.01 -2.49 -0.53
CA VAL A 65 1.88 -3.38 -0.24
C VAL A 65 2.25 -4.79 -0.64
N THR A 66 2.36 -5.67 0.34
CA THR A 66 2.58 -7.11 0.15
C THR A 66 1.26 -7.84 0.38
N MET A 67 0.85 -8.62 -0.63
CA MET A 67 -0.36 -9.44 -0.63
C MET A 67 0.06 -10.89 -0.78
N ALA A 68 -0.22 -11.72 0.22
CA ALA A 68 0.13 -13.13 0.23
C ALA A 68 -1.14 -13.99 0.38
N SER A 69 -1.30 -14.99 -0.47
CA SER A 69 -2.48 -15.86 -0.49
C SER A 69 -2.08 -17.31 -0.63
N ALA A 70 -2.73 -18.18 0.15
CA ALA A 70 -2.62 -19.62 0.06
C ALA A 70 -4.05 -20.21 0.04
N GLY A 71 -4.74 -20.06 -1.10
CA GLY A 71 -6.13 -20.47 -1.27
C GLY A 71 -7.08 -19.30 -1.53
N GLU A 72 -8.18 -19.23 -0.79
CA GLU A 72 -9.27 -18.28 -1.03
C GLU A 72 -9.15 -16.96 -0.24
N THR A 73 -8.21 -16.89 0.71
CA THR A 73 -7.95 -15.69 1.51
C THR A 73 -6.62 -15.06 1.15
N THR A 74 -6.52 -13.75 1.31
CA THR A 74 -5.29 -12.99 1.08
C THR A 74 -4.97 -12.14 2.31
N LYS A 75 -3.75 -12.29 2.84
CA LYS A 75 -3.19 -11.38 3.84
C LYS A 75 -2.58 -10.19 3.11
N VAL A 76 -3.00 -8.99 3.47
CA VAL A 76 -2.49 -7.71 2.96
C VAL A 76 -1.71 -7.03 4.07
N VAL A 77 -0.49 -6.61 3.76
CA VAL A 77 0.38 -5.82 4.64
C VAL A 77 0.85 -4.61 3.86
N ALA A 78 0.48 -3.42 4.31
CA ALA A 78 0.93 -2.16 3.73
C ALA A 78 1.78 -1.39 4.73
N VAL A 79 2.94 -0.93 4.27
CA VAL A 79 3.89 -0.15 5.08
C VAL A 79 4.28 1.09 4.30
N THR A 80 4.10 2.27 4.90
CA THR A 80 4.51 3.54 4.30
C THR A 80 5.92 3.93 4.71
N SER A 81 6.72 4.42 3.78
CA SER A 81 8.02 5.03 4.03
C SER A 81 8.04 6.47 3.52
N GLY A 82 8.37 7.44 4.38
CA GLY A 82 8.53 8.83 3.97
C GLY A 82 9.83 9.08 3.19
N GLY A 83 9.76 9.92 2.15
CA GLY A 83 10.93 10.40 1.41
C GLY A 83 11.82 11.29 2.30
N SER A 84 13.10 10.93 2.38
CA SER A 84 14.11 11.56 3.24
C SER A 84 14.50 12.97 2.78
N GLN A 85 13.69 13.98 3.12
CA GLN A 85 14.14 15.37 3.23
C GLN A 85 13.41 16.04 4.40
N ALA A 86 14.20 16.43 5.41
CA ALA A 86 13.85 17.25 6.57
C ALA A 86 12.80 16.71 7.58
N MET A 87 13.33 16.10 8.64
CA MET A 87 12.96 16.21 10.07
C MET A 87 11.65 16.94 10.48
N PHE A 88 10.49 16.51 10.01
CA PHE A 88 9.19 16.85 10.64
C PHE A 88 8.37 15.58 10.91
N PHE A 89 8.79 14.82 11.93
CA PHE A 89 8.21 13.52 12.30
C PHE A 89 6.66 13.52 12.38
N LYS A 90 6.03 14.61 12.85
CA LYS A 90 4.57 14.68 13.03
C LYS A 90 3.77 14.90 11.75
N LEU A 91 4.29 15.61 10.75
CA LEU A 91 3.58 15.90 9.50
C LEU A 91 3.62 14.69 8.54
N ASN A 92 4.74 13.97 8.53
CA ASN A 92 4.89 12.76 7.74
C ASN A 92 3.91 11.66 8.18
N THR A 93 3.65 11.51 9.49
CA THR A 93 2.68 10.53 9.98
C THR A 93 1.27 10.76 9.45
N VAL A 94 0.80 12.02 9.35
CA VAL A 94 -0.54 12.29 8.82
C VAL A 94 -0.64 11.96 7.32
N GLY A 95 0.41 12.29 6.55
CA GLY A 95 0.48 11.94 5.12
C GLY A 95 0.57 10.44 4.88
N GLU A 96 1.31 9.72 5.72
CA GLU A 96 1.41 8.25 5.73
C GLU A 96 0.08 7.58 6.08
N GLU A 97 -0.56 8.00 7.17
CA GLU A 97 -1.86 7.44 7.61
C GLU A 97 -2.96 7.65 6.58
N LYS A 98 -3.06 8.86 5.99
CA LYS A 98 -3.99 9.12 4.89
C LYS A 98 -3.70 8.30 3.64
N PHE A 99 -2.51 7.72 3.51
CA PHE A 99 -2.21 6.85 2.37
C PHE A 99 -2.74 5.46 2.65
N LEU A 100 -2.53 4.97 3.87
CA LEU A 100 -3.11 3.72 4.35
C LEU A 100 -4.64 3.76 4.40
N ASP A 101 -5.26 4.91 4.66
CA ASP A 101 -6.71 5.07 4.67
C ASP A 101 -7.34 4.65 3.33
N THR A 102 -6.64 4.86 2.20
CA THR A 102 -7.11 4.38 0.89
C THR A 102 -7.35 2.86 0.89
N LEU A 103 -6.53 2.10 1.62
CA LEU A 103 -6.69 0.65 1.77
C LEU A 103 -7.69 0.28 2.86
N ARG A 104 -7.74 1.02 3.97
CA ARG A 104 -8.69 0.79 5.07
C ARG A 104 -10.14 0.92 4.60
N ASP A 105 -10.40 1.85 3.69
CA ASP A 105 -11.75 2.10 3.17
C ASP A 105 -12.18 1.07 2.12
N ALA A 106 -11.23 0.43 1.44
CA ALA A 106 -11.50 -0.43 0.29
C ALA A 106 -11.44 -1.95 0.57
N LEU A 107 -10.73 -2.36 1.63
CA LEU A 107 -10.51 -3.76 2.02
C LEU A 107 -11.22 -4.06 3.31
#